data_AF-A0AAT9RTB7-F1
#
_entry.id   AF-A0AAT9RTB7-F1
#
_cell.length_a   1.000
_cell.length_b   1.000
_cell.length_c   1.000
_cell.angle_alpha   90.00
_cell.angle_beta   90.00
_cell.angle_gamma   90.00
#
_symmetry.space_group_name_H-M   'P 1'
#
loop_
_entity.id
_entity.type
_entity.pdbx_description
1 polymer ?
#
loop_
_entity_poly.entity_id
_entity_poly.type
_entity_poly.pdbx_seq_one_letter_code
_entity_poly.pdbx_strand_id
1 'polypeptide(L)'
;MADLIGRLIARLSLLLTPPPPGRHHRTTHHHPTHPTAPLAPPTPSLPTHRSPYGLDVDTPLDGAATVAVRPYVTADEQRHRRRELAMATLGLDMPGPYWIHGMEVA
;
A
#
# COMPACT_ATOMS: atom_id res chain seq x y z
N MET A 1 16.81 -40.63 15.30
CA MET A 1 17.09 -40.04 13.97
C MET A 1 15.91 -39.24 13.43
N ALA A 2 14.67 -39.77 13.51
CA ALA A 2 13.46 -39.06 13.10
C ALA A 2 13.23 -37.73 13.87
N ASP A 3 13.61 -37.67 15.15
CA ASP A 3 13.42 -36.47 15.98
C ASP A 3 14.31 -35.28 15.56
N LEU A 4 15.48 -35.58 14.98
CA LEU A 4 16.42 -34.57 14.51
C LEU A 4 15.93 -33.94 13.21
N ILE A 5 15.35 -34.76 12.33
CA ILE A 5 14.70 -34.34 11.09
C ILE A 5 13.48 -33.47 11.42
N GLY A 6 12.64 -33.88 12.38
CA GLY A 6 11.48 -33.10 12.81
C GLY A 6 11.86 -31.73 13.37
N ARG A 7 12.93 -31.63 14.17
CA ARG A 7 13.43 -30.34 14.68
C ARG A 7 14.01 -29.45 13.58
N LEU A 8 14.70 -30.03 12.59
CA LEU A 8 15.24 -29.28 11.47
C LEU A 8 14.11 -28.68 10.61
N ILE A 9 13.08 -29.49 10.31
CA ILE A 9 11.91 -29.05 9.56
C ILE A 9 11.19 -27.94 10.32
N ALA A 10 10.96 -28.09 11.62
CA ALA A 10 10.29 -27.06 12.42
C ALA A 10 11.05 -25.72 12.43
N ARG A 11 12.39 -25.74 12.48
CA ARG A 11 13.21 -24.53 12.40
C ARG A 11 13.16 -23.86 11.03
N LEU A 12 13.22 -24.65 9.96
CA LEU A 12 13.11 -24.15 8.59
C LEU A 12 11.72 -23.55 8.32
N SER A 13 10.65 -24.19 8.82
CA SER A 13 9.30 -23.66 8.72
C SER A 13 9.17 -22.31 9.43
N LEU A 14 9.79 -22.11 10.58
CA LEU A 14 9.74 -20.81 11.28
C LEU A 14 10.44 -19.68 10.50
N LEU A 15 11.50 -20.02 9.74
CA LEU A 15 12.26 -19.05 8.94
C LEU A 15 11.59 -18.72 7.61
N LEU A 16 10.91 -19.71 7.01
CA LEU A 16 10.34 -19.61 5.67
C LEU A 16 8.86 -19.22 5.67
N THR A 17 8.16 -19.36 6.80
CA THR A 17 6.75 -19.01 6.88
C THR A 17 6.60 -17.55 7.32
N PRO A 18 6.08 -16.66 6.48
CA PRO A 18 5.75 -15.31 6.92
C PRO A 18 4.72 -15.36 8.06
N PRO A 19 4.75 -14.41 9.01
CA PRO A 19 3.78 -14.36 10.09
C PRO A 19 2.36 -14.36 9.50
N PRO A 20 1.39 -15.04 10.14
CA PRO A 20 0.03 -15.07 9.66
C PRO A 20 -0.43 -13.62 9.50
N PRO A 21 -1.04 -13.27 8.34
CA PRO A 21 -1.52 -11.92 8.13
C PRO A 21 -2.48 -11.61 9.28
N GLY A 22 -2.07 -10.63 10.10
CA GLY A 22 -2.96 -10.05 11.09
C GLY A 22 -4.27 -9.74 10.40
N ARG A 23 -5.38 -10.01 11.07
CA ARG A 23 -6.75 -9.86 10.58
C ARG A 23 -6.97 -8.41 10.13
N HIS A 24 -6.55 -8.11 8.90
CA HIS A 24 -6.75 -6.83 8.27
C HIS A 24 -8.22 -6.82 7.88
N HIS A 25 -9.00 -6.02 8.62
CA HIS A 25 -10.37 -5.71 8.28
C HIS A 25 -10.42 -5.33 6.80
N ARG A 26 -11.10 -6.15 5.99
CA ARG A 26 -11.47 -5.81 4.61
C ARG A 26 -12.34 -4.57 4.67
N THR A 27 -11.73 -3.40 4.55
CA THR A 27 -12.44 -2.22 4.12
C THR A 27 -12.75 -2.42 2.65
N THR A 28 -14.04 -2.63 2.38
CA THR A 28 -14.64 -2.55 1.07
C THR A 28 -14.13 -1.29 0.36
N HIS A 29 -13.47 -1.47 -0.78
CA HIS A 29 -13.09 -0.36 -1.65
C HIS A 29 -14.37 0.28 -2.19
N HIS A 30 -14.87 1.30 -1.49
CA HIS A 30 -15.76 2.26 -2.10
C HIS A 30 -14.94 3.01 -3.14
N HIS A 31 -15.32 2.84 -4.41
CA HIS A 31 -14.85 3.68 -5.50
C HIS A 31 -15.13 5.13 -5.09
N PRO A 32 -14.13 6.03 -5.02
CA PRO A 32 -14.40 7.43 -4.77
C PRO A 32 -15.06 7.97 -6.05
N THR A 33 -16.38 7.96 -6.11
CA THR A 33 -17.10 8.97 -6.90
C THR A 33 -16.64 10.31 -6.35
N HIS A 34 -15.91 11.09 -7.16
CA HIS A 34 -15.52 12.45 -6.81
C HIS A 34 -16.79 13.20 -6.39
N PRO A 35 -16.96 13.57 -5.10
CA PRO A 35 -18.08 14.40 -4.73
C PRO A 35 -17.89 15.74 -5.42
N THR A 36 -18.87 16.14 -6.24
CA THR A 36 -19.04 17.54 -6.62
C THR A 36 -19.02 18.34 -5.32
N ALA A 37 -18.04 19.24 -5.18
CA ALA A 37 -17.82 19.97 -3.94
C ALA A 37 -19.14 20.66 -3.51
N PRO A 38 -19.70 20.32 -2.34
CA PRO A 38 -20.83 21.05 -1.81
C PRO A 38 -20.43 22.51 -1.63
N LEU A 39 -21.33 23.44 -1.95
CA LEU A 39 -21.17 24.86 -1.62
C LEU A 39 -20.88 24.95 -0.12
N ALA A 40 -19.65 25.34 0.25
CA ALA A 40 -19.20 25.30 1.62
C ALA A 40 -20.06 26.22 2.50
N PRO A 41 -20.61 25.74 3.63
CA PRO A 41 -21.25 26.63 4.60
C PRO A 41 -20.22 27.63 5.14
N PRO A 42 -20.65 28.82 5.61
CA PRO A 42 -19.73 29.80 6.18
C PRO A 42 -18.94 29.16 7.32
N THR A 43 -17.63 29.10 7.16
CA THR A 43 -16.73 28.49 8.15
C THR A 43 -16.68 29.37 9.40
N PRO A 44 -16.91 28.83 10.61
CA PRO A 44 -16.68 29.59 11.84
C PRO A 44 -15.21 30.02 11.91
N SER A 45 -14.97 31.24 12.41
CA SER A 45 -13.62 31.78 12.53
C SER A 45 -12.78 30.90 13.45
N LEU A 46 -11.63 30.42 12.97
CA LEU A 46 -10.68 29.68 13.77
C LEU A 46 -10.03 30.61 14.82
N PRO A 47 -9.62 30.07 15.98
CA PRO A 47 -8.86 30.82 16.98
C PRO A 47 -7.57 31.37 16.38
N THR A 48 -7.11 32.52 16.88
CA THR A 48 -5.83 33.12 16.49
C THR A 48 -4.69 32.11 16.66
N HIS A 49 -3.92 31.92 15.60
CA HIS A 49 -2.80 31.01 15.61
C HIS A 49 -1.74 31.42 16.66
N ARG A 50 -1.22 30.46 17.42
CA ARG A 50 -0.28 30.72 18.54
C ARG A 50 1.17 30.44 18.20
N SER A 51 1.43 29.79 17.08
CA SER A 51 2.77 29.42 16.64
C SER A 51 3.29 30.44 15.59
N PRO A 52 4.62 30.67 15.54
CA PRO A 52 5.22 31.57 14.56
C PRO A 52 5.04 31.10 13.10
N TYR A 53 4.60 29.86 12.88
CA TYR A 53 4.47 29.23 11.55
C TYR A 53 3.06 29.23 10.96
N GLY A 54 2.06 29.80 11.62
CA GLY A 54 0.68 29.85 11.07
C GLY A 54 0.29 31.23 10.60
N LEU A 55 1.27 31.99 10.11
CA LEU A 55 1.08 33.28 9.47
C LEU A 55 0.84 33.15 7.96
N ASP A 56 0.92 31.95 7.39
CA ASP A 56 0.61 31.70 5.97
C ASP A 56 -0.91 31.77 5.68
N VAL A 57 -1.68 32.44 6.54
CA VAL A 57 -3.12 32.72 6.34
C VAL A 57 -3.34 33.57 5.08
N ASP A 58 -2.43 34.51 4.82
CA ASP A 58 -2.49 35.39 3.65
C ASP A 58 -1.89 34.75 2.38
N THR A 59 -1.20 33.61 2.54
CA THR A 59 -0.65 32.81 1.43
C THR A 59 -0.98 31.33 1.63
N PRO A 60 -2.27 30.96 1.55
CA PRO A 60 -2.68 29.58 1.72
C PRO A 60 -1.99 28.71 0.67
N LEU A 61 -1.45 27.58 1.11
CA LEU A 61 -0.81 26.63 0.21
C LEU A 61 -1.85 26.08 -0.76
N ASP A 62 -1.70 26.37 -2.05
CA ASP A 62 -2.58 25.83 -3.07
C ASP A 62 -2.27 24.32 -3.26
N GLY A 63 -3.12 23.50 -2.66
CA GLY A 63 -3.06 22.04 -2.78
C GLY A 63 -3.30 21.55 -4.21
N ALA A 64 -3.94 22.35 -5.07
CA ALA A 64 -4.13 22.02 -6.48
C ALA A 64 -2.90 22.36 -7.34
N ALA A 65 -2.13 23.39 -6.96
CA ALA A 65 -0.82 23.68 -7.56
C ALA A 65 0.27 22.69 -7.11
N THR A 66 0.03 21.93 -6.05
CA THR A 66 1.00 20.97 -5.50
C THR A 66 0.75 19.57 -6.04
N VAL A 67 1.73 18.99 -6.75
CA VAL A 67 1.65 17.59 -7.20
C VAL A 67 1.80 16.66 -6.00
N ALA A 68 0.77 15.86 -5.73
CA ALA A 68 0.84 14.80 -4.73
C ALA A 68 1.72 13.65 -5.22
N VAL A 69 3.02 13.71 -4.94
CA VAL A 69 3.95 12.61 -5.23
C VAL A 69 3.78 11.51 -4.18
N ARG A 70 3.60 10.25 -4.61
CA ARG A 70 3.50 9.07 -3.75
C ARG A 70 4.78 8.22 -3.82
N PRO A 71 5.91 8.69 -3.27
CA PRO A 71 7.23 8.09 -3.50
C PRO A 71 7.30 6.61 -3.10
N TYR A 72 6.56 6.22 -2.06
CA TYR A 72 6.54 4.83 -1.59
C TYR A 72 5.73 3.90 -2.49
N VAL A 73 4.72 4.42 -3.19
CA VAL A 73 3.91 3.62 -4.11
C VAL A 73 4.71 3.35 -5.38
N THR A 74 5.38 4.37 -5.91
CA THR A 74 6.29 4.20 -7.04
C THR A 74 7.45 3.25 -6.72
N ALA A 75 7.98 3.31 -5.50
CA ALA A 75 9.03 2.39 -5.06
C ALA A 75 8.53 0.94 -4.94
N ASP A 76 7.31 0.74 -4.42
CA ASP A 76 6.71 -0.59 -4.29
C ASP A 76 6.39 -1.23 -5.64
N GLU A 77 5.81 -0.46 -6.58
CA GLU A 77 5.55 -0.92 -7.95
C GLU A 77 6.84 -1.34 -8.67
N GLN A 78 7.92 -0.55 -8.56
CA GLN A 78 9.22 -0.89 -9.12
C GLN A 78 9.83 -2.15 -8.50
N ARG A 79 9.62 -2.34 -7.18
CA ARG A 79 10.06 -3.55 -6.48
C ARG A 79 9.28 -4.77 -6.96
N HIS A 80 7.96 -4.67 -7.11
CA HIS A 80 7.12 -5.74 -7.64
C HIS A 80 7.54 -6.14 -9.05
N ARG A 81 7.73 -5.17 -9.95
CA ARG A 81 8.17 -5.45 -11.33
C ARG A 81 9.53 -6.15 -11.41
N ARG A 82 10.50 -5.71 -10.59
CA ARG A 82 11.82 -6.37 -10.53
C ARG A 82 11.72 -7.81 -10.02
N ARG A 83 10.85 -8.05 -9.05
CA ARG A 83 10.60 -9.39 -8.53
C ARG A 83 9.97 -10.28 -9.60
N GLU A 84 8.96 -9.80 -10.32
CA GLU A 84 8.32 -10.55 -11.41
C GLU A 84 9.33 -10.96 -12.48
N LEU A 85 10.17 -10.02 -12.93
CA LEU A 85 11.21 -10.29 -13.91
C LEU A 85 12.23 -11.33 -13.39
N ALA A 86 12.65 -11.23 -12.14
CA ALA A 86 13.57 -12.20 -11.53
C ALA A 86 12.98 -13.62 -11.50
N MET A 87 11.69 -13.75 -11.17
CA MET A 87 11.01 -15.04 -11.13
C MET A 87 10.81 -15.63 -12.53
N ALA A 88 10.40 -14.81 -13.50
CA ALA A 88 10.28 -15.22 -14.91
C ALA A 88 11.62 -15.70 -15.48
N THR A 89 12.72 -15.02 -15.14
CA THR A 89 14.08 -15.42 -15.53
C THR A 89 14.45 -16.80 -14.96
N LEU A 90 13.96 -17.14 -13.77
CA LEU A 90 14.14 -18.44 -13.14
C LEU A 90 13.15 -19.51 -13.64
N GLY A 91 12.27 -19.17 -14.59
CA GLY A 91 11.21 -20.07 -15.08
C GLY A 91 10.08 -20.30 -14.07
N LEU A 92 9.99 -19.46 -13.04
CA LEU A 92 8.94 -19.52 -12.02
C LEU A 92 7.81 -18.56 -12.40
N ASP A 93 6.61 -19.10 -12.59
CA ASP A 93 5.41 -18.29 -12.77
C ASP A 93 5.04 -17.58 -11.46
N MET A 94 4.68 -16.30 -11.55
CA MET A 94 4.24 -15.53 -10.39
C MET A 94 2.72 -15.64 -10.29
N PRO A 95 2.17 -16.13 -9.16
CA PRO A 95 0.73 -16.16 -8.98
C PRO A 95 0.18 -14.73 -8.88
N GLY A 96 -0.38 -14.24 -9.98
CA GLY A 96 -1.25 -13.08 -10.00
C GLY A 96 -2.67 -13.47 -9.55
N PRO A 97 -3.51 -12.50 -9.13
CA PRO A 97 -4.89 -12.78 -8.71
C PRO A 97 -5.78 -13.43 -9.78
N TYR A 98 -5.31 -13.54 -11.03
CA TYR A 98 -6.03 -14.10 -12.17
C TYR A 98 -5.32 -15.27 -12.86
N TRP A 99 -4.23 -15.79 -12.30
CA TRP A 99 -3.42 -16.83 -12.95
C TRP A 99 -3.15 -18.01 -12.01
N ILE A 100 -3.68 -19.17 -12.37
CA ILE A 100 -3.33 -20.46 -11.77
C ILE A 100 -2.82 -21.35 -12.92
N HIS A 101 -1.53 -21.70 -12.88
CA HIS A 101 -0.93 -22.74 -13.73
C HIS A 101 -1.10 -22.48 -15.25
N GLY A 102 -0.78 -21.28 -15.72
CA GLY A 102 -0.75 -20.96 -17.15
C GLY A 102 -2.11 -20.78 -17.82
N MET A 103 -3.21 -20.67 -17.06
CA MET A 103 -4.52 -20.28 -17.58
C MET A 103 -4.99 -18.98 -16.93
N GLU A 104 -5.39 -18.02 -17.76
CA GLU A 104 -6.12 -16.81 -17.36
C GLU A 104 -7.52 -17.22 -16.93
N VAL A 105 -7.89 -16.94 -15.68
CA VAL A 105 -9.27 -17.13 -15.19
C VAL A 105 -9.98 -15.78 -15.28
N ALA A 106 -10.88 -15.67 -16.26
CA ALA A 106 -11.80 -14.54 -16.46
C ALA A 106 -13.01 -14.61 -15.50
#